data_AF-A0A554XP78-F1
#
_entry.id   AF-A0A554XP78-F1
#
_cell.length_a   1.000
_cell.length_b   1.000
_cell.length_c   1.000
_cell.angle_alpha   90.00
_cell.angle_beta   90.00
_cell.angle_gamma   90.00
#
_symmetry.space_group_name_H-M   'P 1'
#
loop_
_entity.id
_entity.type
_entity.pdbx_description
1 polymer ?
#
loop_
_entity_poly.entity_id
_entity_poly.type
_entity_poly.pdbx_seq_one_letter_code
_entity_poly.pdbx_strand_id
1 'polypeptide(L)'
;MVLASFVSCADVGAVDAIKLDRAFVAGLPEDRHDLAIVHAVAALARTLGIEVVAEGVEHERQCACLRECGIDGAQGYLFAPALEAETLRARLAAG
;
A
#
# COMPACT_ATOMS: atom_id res chain seq x y z
N MET A 1 26.25 1.53 32.77
CA MET A 1 25.04 0.69 32.87
C MET A 1 23.93 1.56 33.44
N VAL A 2 23.28 2.34 32.59
CA VAL A 2 22.05 3.06 32.93
C VAL A 2 20.95 2.42 32.11
N LEU A 3 20.00 1.87 32.85
CA LEU A 3 18.66 1.38 32.53
C LEU A 3 18.20 1.50 31.07
N ALA A 4 17.75 0.35 30.56
CA ALA A 4 17.04 0.16 29.31
C ALA A 4 15.97 1.24 29.05
N SER A 5 16.15 1.99 27.97
CA SER A 5 15.05 2.73 27.34
C SER A 5 14.14 1.71 26.67
N PHE A 6 12.97 1.49 27.26
CA PHE A 6 11.83 0.91 26.56
C PHE A 6 11.45 1.88 25.43
N VAL A 7 11.62 1.48 24.17
CA VAL A 7 10.95 2.16 23.04
C VAL A 7 9.50 1.67 23.07
N SER A 8 8.59 2.53 23.51
CA SER A 8 7.17 2.29 23.35
C SER A 8 6.81 2.49 21.88
N CYS A 9 5.81 1.76 21.37
CA CYS A 9 5.25 1.98 20.03
C CYS A 9 4.85 3.45 19.78
N ALA A 10 4.65 4.24 20.85
CA ALA A 10 4.35 5.66 20.83
C ALA A 10 5.52 6.57 20.38
N ASP A 11 6.76 6.06 20.27
CA ASP A 11 7.92 6.83 19.80
C ASP A 11 8.21 6.67 18.30
N VAL A 12 7.38 5.90 17.58
CA VAL A 12 7.34 5.95 16.11
C VAL A 12 6.67 7.26 15.74
N GLY A 13 7.35 8.14 15.01
CA GLY A 13 6.77 9.40 14.53
C GLY A 13 5.45 9.20 13.78
N ALA A 14 4.75 10.29 13.48
CA ALA A 14 3.48 10.22 12.74
C ALA A 14 3.63 9.33 11.49
N VAL A 15 2.75 8.33 11.37
CA VAL A 15 2.73 7.43 10.21
C VAL A 15 1.89 8.10 9.13
N ASP A 16 2.49 8.38 7.97
CA ASP A 16 1.81 9.07 6.87
C ASP A 16 1.14 8.10 5.88
N ALA A 17 1.58 6.83 5.85
CA ALA A 17 1.05 5.82 4.95
C ALA A 17 1.06 4.39 5.52
N ILE A 18 0.08 3.59 5.10
CA ILE A 18 0.01 2.14 5.30
C ILE A 18 0.33 1.45 3.97
N LYS A 19 1.23 0.48 3.98
CA LYS A 19 1.42 -0.42 2.85
C LYS A 19 0.55 -1.67 3.03
N LEU A 20 -0.28 -1.97 2.04
CA LEU A 20 -1.08 -3.20 2.00
C LEU A 20 -0.30 -4.26 1.21
N ASP A 21 0.21 -5.28 1.91
CA ASP A 21 1.05 -6.32 1.33
C ASP A 21 0.34 -7.10 0.20
N ARG A 22 1.14 -7.58 -0.76
CA ARG A 22 0.68 -8.35 -1.91
C ARG A 22 -0.20 -9.55 -1.55
N ALA A 23 0.00 -10.15 -0.37
CA ALA A 23 -0.78 -11.30 0.06
C ALA A 23 -2.29 -11.01 0.10
N PHE A 24 -2.69 -9.77 0.40
CA PHE A 24 -4.09 -9.34 0.45
C PHE A 24 -4.58 -8.70 -0.86
N VAL A 25 -3.67 -8.46 -1.80
CA VAL A 25 -3.99 -7.88 -3.13
C VAL A 25 -4.16 -8.99 -4.16
N ALA A 26 -3.41 -10.09 -4.02
CA ALA A 26 -3.40 -11.21 -4.96
C ALA A 26 -4.78 -11.84 -5.15
N GLY A 27 -5.58 -11.96 -4.09
CA GLY A 27 -6.93 -12.54 -4.15
C GLY A 27 -8.03 -11.59 -4.65
N LEU A 28 -7.75 -10.31 -4.90
CA LEU A 28 -8.78 -9.35 -5.29
C LEU A 28 -9.21 -9.49 -6.76
N PRO A 29 -10.51 -9.28 -7.05
CA PRO A 29 -11.64 -9.08 -6.13
C PRO A 29 -12.32 -10.37 -5.62
N GLU A 30 -11.89 -11.55 -6.07
CA GLU A 30 -12.64 -12.79 -5.89
C GLU A 30 -12.58 -13.39 -4.47
N ASP A 31 -11.47 -13.20 -3.76
CA ASP A 31 -11.30 -13.68 -2.39
C ASP A 31 -11.98 -12.73 -1.39
N ARG A 32 -13.05 -13.22 -0.76
CA ARG A 32 -13.84 -12.46 0.22
C ARG A 32 -13.08 -12.12 1.50
N HIS A 33 -12.13 -12.95 1.90
CA HIS A 33 -11.33 -12.72 3.10
C HIS A 33 -10.34 -11.57 2.85
N ASP A 34 -9.64 -11.62 1.72
CA ASP A 34 -8.72 -10.55 1.32
C ASP A 34 -9.47 -9.23 1.13
N LEU A 35 -10.61 -9.25 0.43
CA LEU A 35 -11.46 -8.08 0.24
C LEU A 35 -11.92 -7.47 1.57
N ALA A 36 -12.29 -8.29 2.55
CA ALA A 36 -12.69 -7.81 3.88
C ALA A 36 -11.53 -7.12 4.62
N ILE A 37 -10.31 -7.65 4.50
CA ILE A 37 -9.10 -7.03 5.07
C ILE A 37 -8.82 -5.69 4.39
N VAL A 38 -8.88 -5.63 3.06
CA VAL A 38 -8.68 -4.40 2.29
C VAL A 38 -9.68 -3.32 2.71
N HIS A 39 -10.96 -3.67 2.85
CA HIS A 39 -11.97 -2.74 3.35
C HIS A 39 -11.70 -2.25 4.77
N ALA A 40 -11.29 -3.14 5.67
CA ALA A 40 -10.98 -2.78 7.06
C ALA A 40 -9.78 -1.82 7.14
N VAL A 41 -8.72 -2.08 6.37
CA VAL A 41 -7.54 -1.21 6.27
C VAL A 41 -7.91 0.14 5.66
N ALA A 42 -8.68 0.16 4.58
CA ALA A 42 -9.13 1.40 3.95
C ALA A 42 -9.98 2.26 4.91
N ALA A 43 -10.85 1.63 5.70
CA ALA A 43 -11.64 2.33 6.71
C ALA A 43 -10.76 2.92 7.81
N LEU A 44 -9.81 2.14 8.34
CA LEU A 44 -8.86 2.60 9.35
C LEU A 44 -8.03 3.78 8.85
N ALA A 45 -7.47 3.68 7.65
CA ALA A 45 -6.65 4.71 7.03
C ALA A 45 -7.43 6.03 6.87
N ARG A 46 -8.68 5.96 6.39
CA ARG A 46 -9.57 7.14 6.33
C ARG A 46 -9.83 7.76 7.71
N THR A 47 -10.04 6.95 8.74
CA THR A 47 -10.26 7.46 10.11
C THR A 47 -9.03 8.17 10.66
N LEU A 48 -7.84 7.67 10.33
CA LEU A 48 -6.57 8.25 10.80
C LEU A 48 -6.05 9.39 9.91
N GLY A 49 -6.63 9.58 8.71
CA GLY A 49 -6.13 10.55 7.73
C GLY A 49 -4.80 10.14 7.09
N ILE A 50 -4.59 8.83 6.94
CA ILE A 50 -3.35 8.21 6.47
C ILE A 50 -3.57 7.65 5.06
N GLU A 51 -2.56 7.73 4.19
CA GLU A 51 -2.64 7.16 2.84
C GLU A 51 -2.49 5.63 2.84
N VAL A 52 -3.01 4.96 1.81
CA VAL A 52 -2.79 3.53 1.61
C VAL A 52 -2.12 3.30 0.26
N VAL A 53 -1.05 2.51 0.26
CA VAL A 53 -0.37 2.04 -0.95
C VAL A 53 -0.48 0.53 -1.03
N ALA A 54 -1.21 0.01 -2.00
CA ALA A 54 -1.33 -1.42 -2.27
C ALA A 54 -0.14 -1.96 -3.05
N GLU A 55 0.47 -3.05 -2.57
CA GLU A 55 1.61 -3.70 -3.21
C GLU A 55 1.18 -4.95 -3.98
N GLY A 56 1.89 -5.27 -5.07
CA GLY A 56 1.63 -6.47 -5.85
C GLY A 56 0.41 -6.38 -6.76
N VAL A 57 0.06 -5.19 -7.25
CA VAL A 57 -1.00 -5.02 -8.25
C VAL A 57 -0.50 -5.48 -9.62
N GLU A 58 -1.07 -6.57 -10.13
CA GLU A 58 -0.66 -7.20 -11.39
C GLU A 58 -1.75 -7.12 -12.47
N HIS A 59 -3.00 -6.90 -12.08
CA HIS A 59 -4.15 -6.90 -13.00
C HIS A 59 -5.05 -5.67 -12.82
N GLU A 60 -5.66 -5.21 -13.92
CA GLU A 60 -6.57 -4.06 -13.92
C GLU A 60 -7.77 -4.25 -12.96
N ARG A 61 -8.25 -5.49 -12.80
CA ARG A 61 -9.36 -5.81 -11.89
C ARG A 61 -9.00 -5.57 -10.42
N GLN A 62 -7.78 -5.89 -10.02
CA GLN A 62 -7.27 -5.58 -8.67
C GLN A 62 -7.24 -4.06 -8.47
N CYS A 63 -6.73 -3.32 -9.46
CA CYS A 63 -6.68 -1.85 -9.41
C CYS A 63 -8.08 -1.21 -9.33
N ALA A 64 -9.05 -1.72 -10.10
CA ALA A 64 -10.43 -1.27 -10.04
C ALA A 64 -11.05 -1.53 -8.65
N CYS A 65 -10.87 -2.73 -8.10
CA CYS A 65 -11.33 -3.08 -6.76
C CYS A 65 -10.71 -2.18 -5.67
N LEU A 66 -9.41 -1.88 -5.76
CA LEU A 66 -8.71 -0.99 -4.83
C LEU A 66 -9.27 0.43 -4.88
N ARG A 67 -9.52 0.96 -6.08
CA ARG A 67 -10.17 2.28 -6.26
C ARG A 67 -11.58 2.31 -5.66
N GLU A 68 -12.37 1.25 -5.84
CA GLU A 68 -13.70 1.13 -5.22
C GLU A 68 -13.63 1.12 -3.68
N CYS A 69 -12.53 0.63 -3.11
CA CYS A 69 -12.27 0.69 -1.67
C CYS A 69 -11.78 2.07 -1.19
N GLY A 70 -11.50 3.00 -2.11
CA GLY A 70 -10.92 4.31 -1.83
C GLY A 70 -9.40 4.26 -1.62
N ILE A 71 -8.71 3.30 -2.24
CA ILE A 71 -7.25 3.18 -2.23
C ILE A 71 -6.74 3.59 -3.61
N ASP A 72 -6.09 4.75 -3.68
CA ASP A 72 -5.55 5.30 -4.94
C ASP A 72 -4.06 4.97 -5.14
N GLY A 73 -3.33 4.70 -4.07
CA GLY A 73 -1.92 4.32 -4.12
C GLY A 73 -1.75 2.84 -4.49
N ALA A 74 -0.98 2.56 -5.54
CA ALA A 74 -0.72 1.20 -5.99
C ALA A 74 0.69 1.02 -6.57
N GLN A 75 1.29 -0.13 -6.31
CA GLN A 75 2.56 -0.59 -6.87
C GLN A 75 2.41 -2.04 -7.33
N GLY A 76 2.94 -2.35 -8.51
CA GLY A 76 3.05 -3.73 -8.98
C GLY A 76 3.33 -3.80 -10.48
N TYR A 77 3.47 -5.02 -10.98
CA TYR A 77 3.87 -5.27 -12.37
C TYR A 77 2.86 -4.76 -13.40
N LEU A 78 1.61 -4.48 -13.01
CA LEU A 78 0.65 -3.77 -13.86
C LEU A 78 1.20 -2.43 -14.36
N PHE A 79 1.96 -1.72 -13.52
CA PHE A 79 2.51 -0.40 -13.83
C PHE A 79 3.94 -0.48 -14.35
N ALA A 80 4.81 -1.13 -13.57
CA ALA A 80 6.21 -1.35 -13.92
C ALA A 80 6.85 -2.36 -12.95
N PRO A 81 7.86 -3.13 -13.39
CA PRO A 81 8.79 -3.79 -12.47
C PRO A 81 9.64 -2.76 -11.72
N ALA A 82 10.45 -3.22 -10.77
CA ALA A 82 11.52 -2.40 -10.23
C ALA A 82 12.46 -1.96 -11.36
N LEU A 83 12.70 -0.66 -11.47
CA LEU A 83 13.48 -0.08 -12.56
C LEU A 83 14.85 0.37 -12.05
N GLU A 84 15.83 0.34 -12.93
CA GLU A 84 17.09 1.04 -12.70
C GLU A 84 16.86 2.55 -12.63
N ALA A 85 17.68 3.26 -11.85
CA ALA A 85 17.50 4.67 -11.57
C ALA A 85 17.42 5.52 -12.85
N GLU A 86 18.21 5.22 -13.87
CA GLU A 86 18.21 5.98 -15.12
C GLU A 86 16.93 5.74 -15.93
N THR A 87 16.45 4.50 -15.98
CA THR A 87 15.18 4.16 -16.63
C THR A 87 14.00 4.83 -15.90
N LEU A 88 14.02 4.85 -14.57
CA LEU A 88 13.02 5.54 -13.77
C LEU A 88 13.01 7.05 -14.09
N ARG A 89 14.17 7.71 -14.09
CA ARG A 89 14.29 9.13 -14.43
C ARG A 89 13.73 9.45 -15.80
N ALA A 90 14.06 8.65 -16.81
CA ALA A 90 13.55 8.84 -18.17
C ALA A 90 12.01 8.73 -18.23
N ARG A 91 11.41 7.78 -17.50
CA ARG A 91 9.95 7.64 -17.42
C ARG A 91 9.29 8.81 -16.70
N LEU A 92 9.84 9.27 -15.57
CA LEU A 92 9.31 10.42 -14.84
C LEU A 92 9.38 11.72 -15.65
N ALA A 93 10.37 11.87 -16.52
CA ALA A 93 10.47 13.02 -17.42
C ALA A 93 9.46 12.96 -18.58
N ALA A 94 8.91 11.80 -18.90
CA ALA A 94 8.01 11.59 -20.03
C ALA A 94 6.53 11.88 -19.72
N GLY A 95 6.16 12.06 -18.44
CA GLY A 95 4.78 12.29 -18.00
C GLY A 95 4.00 11.00 -17.82
#